data_AF-A0A672ZPQ3-F1
#
_entry.id   AF-A0A672ZPQ3-F1
#
_cell.length_a   1.000
_cell.length_b   1.000
_cell.length_c   1.000
_cell.angle_alpha   90.00
_cell.angle_beta   90.00
_cell.angle_gamma   90.00
#
_symmetry.space_group_name_H-M   'P 1'
#
loop_
_entity.id
_entity.type
_entity.pdbx_description
1 polymer ?
#
loop_
_entity_poly.entity_id
_entity_poly.type
_entity_poly.pdbx_seq_one_letter_code
_entity_poly.pdbx_strand_id
1 'polypeptide(L)'
;MILKLPYPGDKAFLYDTFPEEFMWAVGTAAYQVEGAFEKDGKGLSIWDTFTRGGNRMATGDVGSDSYHNIQADVRAIRQLGVSHYRFSLSWSRLFPNGTRGTITIDGVNVIGYTAWSLIDGFEWHREYGIRRGLYYVDFNTPEMEREPKTSTEPHNGTVLAHRYLLH
;
A
#
# COMPACT_ATOMS: atom_id res chain seq x y z
N MET A 1 44.71 -0.15 12.56
CA MET A 1 44.42 -0.51 13.97
C MET A 1 42.92 -0.79 14.04
N ILE A 2 42.52 -2.06 14.17
CA ILE A 2 41.11 -2.46 14.18
C ILE A 2 40.55 -2.15 15.57
N LEU A 3 39.54 -1.30 15.67
CA LEU A 3 38.84 -1.03 16.92
C LEU A 3 38.18 -2.34 17.39
N LYS A 4 38.75 -2.99 18.41
CA LYS A 4 38.04 -4.03 19.16
C LYS A 4 36.96 -3.33 20.00
N LEU A 5 35.71 -3.54 19.64
CA LEU A 5 34.59 -3.12 20.48
C LEU A 5 34.73 -3.77 21.88
N PRO A 6 34.39 -3.06 22.97
CA PRO A 6 34.63 -3.50 24.35
C PRO A 6 33.75 -4.68 24.81
N TYR A 7 32.93 -5.25 23.94
CA TYR A 7 32.03 -6.37 24.25
C TYR A 7 32.04 -7.39 23.09
N PRO A 8 31.86 -8.68 23.38
CA PRO A 8 31.75 -9.69 22.33
C PRO A 8 30.51 -9.37 21.47
N GLY A 9 30.66 -9.50 20.14
CA GLY A 9 29.70 -8.98 19.14
C GLY A 9 28.32 -9.65 19.17
N ASP A 10 28.15 -10.68 19.99
CA ASP A 10 26.94 -11.43 20.28
C ASP A 10 26.01 -10.73 21.30
N LYS A 11 26.50 -9.75 22.07
CA LYS A 11 25.66 -8.90 22.96
C LYS A 11 25.03 -7.69 22.26
N ALA A 12 25.22 -7.51 20.95
CA ALA A 12 24.59 -6.44 20.18
C ALA A 12 23.12 -6.74 19.80
N PHE A 13 22.67 -7.98 20.00
CA PHE A 13 21.29 -8.38 19.74
C PHE A 13 20.50 -8.41 21.05
N LEU A 14 19.46 -7.58 21.11
CA LEU A 14 18.48 -7.61 22.20
C LEU A 14 17.61 -8.86 22.02
N TYR A 15 17.82 -9.89 22.85
CA TYR A 15 16.91 -11.02 22.95
C TYR A 15 15.84 -10.67 23.97
N ASP A 16 14.69 -10.23 23.50
CA ASP A 16 13.52 -9.95 24.35
C ASP A 16 12.25 -10.48 23.68
N THR A 17 11.18 -10.60 24.45
CA THR A 17 9.87 -11.06 23.98
C THR A 17 8.98 -9.85 23.76
N PHE A 18 8.33 -9.76 22.61
CA PHE A 18 7.34 -8.71 22.38
C PHE A 18 6.13 -8.90 23.30
N PRO A 19 5.38 -7.82 23.64
CA PRO A 19 4.16 -7.92 24.43
C PRO A 19 3.20 -8.99 23.86
N GLU A 20 2.42 -9.63 24.72
CA GLU A 20 1.47 -10.67 24.33
C GLU A 20 0.48 -10.20 23.25
N GLU A 21 0.13 -8.91 23.27
CA GLU A 21 -0.79 -8.28 22.32
C GLU A 21 -0.09 -7.70 21.07
N PHE A 22 1.22 -7.93 20.90
CA PHE A 22 1.96 -7.38 19.78
C PHE A 22 1.49 -7.98 18.45
N MET A 23 1.11 -7.12 17.51
CA MET A 23 0.60 -7.52 16.21
C MET A 23 1.74 -7.76 15.21
N TRP A 24 1.97 -9.01 14.85
CA TRP A 24 2.82 -9.38 13.73
C TRP A 24 2.02 -9.43 12.45
N ALA A 25 2.49 -8.74 11.41
CA ALA A 25 1.80 -8.69 10.13
C ALA A 25 2.78 -8.77 8.95
N VAL A 26 2.31 -9.33 7.84
CA VAL A 26 2.92 -9.15 6.52
C VAL A 26 1.98 -8.37 5.61
N GLY A 27 2.56 -7.68 4.63
CA GLY A 27 1.85 -6.72 3.78
C GLY A 27 2.07 -6.98 2.29
N THR A 28 1.03 -6.85 1.47
CA THR A 28 1.13 -6.82 0.01
C THR A 28 0.39 -5.63 -0.59
N ALA A 29 0.62 -5.38 -1.88
CA ALA A 29 -0.15 -4.43 -2.66
C ALA A 29 -0.70 -5.10 -3.93
N ALA A 30 -1.98 -4.86 -4.22
CA ALA A 30 -2.73 -5.50 -5.31
C ALA A 30 -1.95 -5.53 -6.63
N TYR A 31 -1.48 -4.37 -7.11
CA TYR A 31 -0.79 -4.29 -8.40
C TYR A 31 0.53 -5.09 -8.46
N GLN A 32 1.20 -5.28 -7.32
CA GLN A 32 2.48 -5.99 -7.26
C GLN A 32 2.30 -7.50 -7.25
N VAL A 33 1.23 -8.02 -6.62
CA VAL A 33 1.08 -9.47 -6.36
C VAL A 33 -0.08 -10.13 -7.10
N GLU A 34 -1.19 -9.44 -7.37
CA GLU A 34 -2.39 -10.05 -7.96
C GLU A 34 -2.12 -10.56 -9.37
N GLY A 35 -1.63 -9.69 -10.26
CA GLY A 35 -1.61 -9.95 -11.69
C GLY A 35 -3.01 -9.96 -12.30
N ALA A 36 -3.23 -10.89 -13.24
CA ALA A 36 -4.51 -11.10 -13.92
C ALA A 36 -5.08 -9.80 -14.52
N PHE A 37 -4.24 -9.04 -15.22
CA PHE A 37 -4.51 -7.67 -15.65
C PHE A 37 -5.85 -7.46 -16.40
N GLU A 38 -6.27 -8.42 -17.23
CA GLU A 38 -7.51 -8.33 -18.04
C GLU A 38 -8.63 -9.27 -17.56
N LYS A 39 -8.52 -9.85 -16.36
CA LYS A 39 -9.54 -10.76 -15.83
C LYS A 39 -10.67 -10.02 -15.14
N ASP A 40 -11.87 -10.59 -15.29
CA ASP A 40 -13.11 -10.23 -14.58
C ASP A 40 -13.46 -8.74 -14.64
N GLY A 41 -13.26 -8.14 -15.82
CA GLY A 41 -13.67 -6.77 -16.10
C GLY A 41 -12.81 -5.70 -15.42
N LYS A 42 -11.60 -6.04 -14.95
CA LYS A 42 -10.66 -5.05 -14.39
C LYS A 42 -10.41 -3.92 -15.41
N GLY A 43 -10.56 -2.67 -14.95
CA GLY A 43 -10.20 -1.49 -15.73
C GLY A 43 -8.70 -1.16 -15.72
N LEU A 44 -8.32 -0.13 -16.48
CA LEU A 44 -6.95 0.39 -16.46
C LEU A 44 -6.65 1.15 -15.16
N SER A 45 -5.56 0.78 -14.49
CA SER A 45 -5.00 1.56 -13.39
C SER A 45 -3.97 2.57 -13.90
N ILE A 46 -3.59 3.53 -13.04
CA ILE A 46 -2.51 4.49 -13.36
C ILE A 46 -1.18 3.76 -13.62
N TRP A 47 -0.90 2.69 -12.86
CA TRP A 47 0.30 1.89 -13.02
C TRP A 47 0.31 1.11 -14.34
N ASP A 48 -0.85 0.67 -14.81
CA ASP A 48 -0.98 0.03 -16.12
C ASP A 48 -0.58 0.97 -17.25
N THR A 49 -1.07 2.21 -17.21
CA THR A 49 -0.75 3.26 -18.18
C THR A 49 0.72 3.67 -18.08
N PHE A 50 1.22 3.86 -16.86
CA PHE A 50 2.60 4.32 -16.62
C PHE A 50 3.64 3.31 -17.11
N THR A 51 3.49 2.02 -16.74
CA THR A 51 4.44 0.97 -17.14
C THR A 51 4.46 0.70 -18.65
N ARG A 52 3.39 1.08 -19.36
CA ARG A 52 3.27 0.98 -20.82
C ARG A 52 3.62 2.27 -21.57
N GLY A 53 3.80 3.38 -20.85
CA GLY A 53 3.98 4.73 -21.41
C GLY A 53 5.37 5.05 -21.96
N GLY A 54 6.34 4.14 -21.85
CA GLY A 54 7.69 4.30 -22.39
C GLY A 54 8.78 4.46 -21.31
N ASN A 55 9.96 3.91 -21.63
CA ASN A 55 11.02 3.37 -20.75
C ASN A 55 10.76 1.93 -20.30
N ARG A 56 11.81 1.09 -20.39
CA ARG A 56 11.83 -0.36 -20.11
C ARG A 56 11.50 -0.69 -18.64
N MET A 57 10.28 -0.43 -18.20
CA MET A 57 9.75 -0.90 -16.93
C MET A 57 8.95 -2.17 -17.15
N ALA A 58 9.12 -3.16 -16.28
CA ALA A 58 8.31 -4.37 -16.31
C ALA A 58 6.85 -4.04 -15.94
N THR A 59 5.91 -4.73 -16.57
CA THR A 59 4.47 -4.59 -16.26
C THR A 59 4.08 -5.48 -15.08
N GLY A 60 2.96 -5.16 -14.44
CA GLY A 60 2.37 -5.96 -13.35
C GLY A 60 1.38 -7.02 -13.85
N ASP A 61 1.43 -7.42 -15.13
CA ASP A 61 0.33 -8.14 -15.77
C ASP A 61 0.07 -9.52 -15.18
N VAL A 62 1.16 -10.18 -14.76
CA VAL A 62 1.14 -11.46 -14.06
C VAL A 62 1.39 -11.28 -12.56
N GLY A 63 2.15 -10.26 -12.14
CA GLY A 63 2.53 -10.07 -10.73
C GLY A 63 3.21 -11.31 -10.14
N SER A 64 2.77 -11.75 -8.97
CA SER A 64 3.10 -13.07 -8.39
C SER A 64 1.98 -14.10 -8.59
N ASP A 65 1.01 -13.77 -9.44
CA ASP A 65 -0.20 -14.54 -9.74
C ASP A 65 -1.04 -14.91 -8.50
N SER A 66 -1.02 -14.05 -7.49
CA SER A 66 -1.81 -14.22 -6.26
C SER A 66 -3.32 -14.30 -6.56
N TYR A 67 -3.77 -13.67 -7.66
CA TYR A 67 -5.16 -13.72 -8.11
C TYR A 67 -5.70 -15.15 -8.29
N HIS A 68 -4.88 -16.04 -8.85
CA HIS A 68 -5.25 -17.44 -9.04
C HIS A 68 -4.74 -18.35 -7.91
N ASN A 69 -3.75 -17.89 -7.13
CA ASN A 69 -3.02 -18.71 -6.15
C ASN A 69 -3.27 -18.34 -4.68
N ILE A 70 -4.39 -17.66 -4.38
CA ILE A 70 -4.78 -17.24 -3.01
C ILE A 70 -4.61 -18.36 -1.97
N GLN A 71 -4.96 -19.60 -2.33
CA GLN A 71 -4.85 -20.73 -1.41
C GLN A 71 -3.40 -21.06 -1.02
N ALA A 72 -2.43 -20.88 -1.93
CA ALA A 72 -1.02 -21.04 -1.62
C ALA A 72 -0.52 -19.91 -0.71
N ASP A 73 -0.93 -18.67 -0.98
CA ASP A 73 -0.57 -17.51 -0.18
C ASP A 73 -1.12 -17.61 1.26
N VAL A 74 -2.39 -18.02 1.41
CA VAL A 74 -2.98 -18.27 2.73
C VAL A 74 -2.23 -19.35 3.50
N ARG A 75 -1.76 -20.42 2.82
CA ARG A 75 -0.92 -21.45 3.47
C ARG A 75 0.42 -20.87 3.92
N ALA A 76 1.07 -20.06 3.09
CA ALA A 76 2.34 -19.42 3.46
C ALA A 76 2.16 -18.45 4.64
N ILE A 77 1.11 -17.63 4.65
CA ILE A 77 0.78 -16.72 5.76
C ILE A 77 0.54 -17.50 7.06
N ARG A 78 -0.19 -18.63 7.00
CA ARG A 78 -0.40 -19.51 8.17
C ARG A 78 0.90 -20.11 8.69
N GLN A 79 1.81 -20.53 7.79
CA GLN A 79 3.11 -21.08 8.17
C GLN A 79 4.01 -20.06 8.85
N LEU A 80 3.92 -18.78 8.46
CA LEU A 80 4.66 -17.69 9.09
C LEU A 80 4.22 -17.39 10.53
N GLY A 81 3.01 -17.82 10.93
CA GLY A 81 2.50 -17.60 12.29
C GLY A 81 2.17 -16.13 12.60
N VAL A 82 1.96 -15.30 11.58
CA VAL A 82 1.58 -13.89 11.77
C VAL A 82 0.12 -13.79 12.20
N SER A 83 -0.20 -12.79 13.03
CA SER A 83 -1.57 -12.56 13.50
C SER A 83 -2.42 -11.78 12.51
N HIS A 84 -1.79 -11.00 11.62
CA HIS A 84 -2.48 -10.12 10.69
C HIS A 84 -1.90 -10.18 9.28
N TYR A 85 -2.75 -9.92 8.28
CA TYR A 85 -2.35 -9.73 6.89
C TYR A 85 -2.91 -8.41 6.37
N ARG A 86 -2.02 -7.53 5.94
CA ARG A 86 -2.39 -6.26 5.31
C ARG A 86 -2.32 -6.42 3.80
N PHE A 87 -3.37 -6.05 3.10
CA PHE A 87 -3.36 -6.00 1.64
C PHE A 87 -4.04 -4.72 1.16
N SER A 88 -3.74 -4.32 -0.08
CA SER A 88 -4.49 -3.26 -0.76
C SER A 88 -5.49 -3.85 -1.74
N LEU A 89 -6.58 -3.13 -1.98
CA LEU A 89 -7.59 -3.50 -2.96
C LEU A 89 -7.27 -2.86 -4.32
N SER A 90 -7.44 -3.63 -5.39
CA SER A 90 -7.36 -3.11 -6.75
C SER A 90 -8.58 -2.24 -7.06
N TRP A 91 -8.42 -0.91 -7.00
CA TRP A 91 -9.52 0.03 -7.29
C TRP A 91 -10.10 -0.16 -8.70
N SER A 92 -9.25 -0.51 -9.67
CA SER A 92 -9.68 -0.82 -11.04
C SER A 92 -10.52 -2.09 -11.16
N ARG A 93 -10.51 -2.98 -10.16
CA ARG A 93 -11.43 -4.13 -10.11
C ARG A 93 -12.77 -3.74 -9.50
N LEU A 94 -12.76 -2.92 -8.44
CA LEU A 94 -13.98 -2.44 -7.77
C LEU A 94 -14.74 -1.40 -8.59
N PHE A 95 -14.01 -0.54 -9.30
CA PHE A 95 -14.54 0.53 -10.14
C PHE A 95 -13.79 0.55 -11.47
N PRO A 96 -14.12 -0.33 -12.42
CA PRO A 96 -13.41 -0.43 -13.70
C PRO A 96 -13.36 0.87 -14.50
N ASN A 97 -14.41 1.68 -14.42
CA ASN A 97 -14.48 3.00 -15.04
C ASN A 97 -14.19 4.15 -14.04
N GLY A 98 -13.83 3.83 -12.80
CA GLY A 98 -13.51 4.79 -11.74
C GLY A 98 -14.72 5.51 -11.12
N THR A 99 -15.96 5.13 -11.45
CA THR A 99 -17.18 5.77 -10.93
C THR A 99 -17.97 4.87 -9.98
N ARG A 100 -18.64 5.46 -8.99
CA ARG A 100 -19.37 4.76 -7.92
C ARG A 100 -20.48 3.81 -8.39
N GLY A 101 -20.97 3.97 -9.62
CA GLY A 101 -22.10 3.20 -10.15
C GLY A 101 -21.82 1.71 -10.41
N THR A 102 -20.65 1.18 -10.07
CA THR A 102 -20.20 -0.18 -10.42
C THR A 102 -19.81 -1.04 -9.20
N ILE A 103 -20.19 -0.64 -7.98
CA ILE A 103 -19.77 -1.37 -6.77
C ILE A 103 -20.34 -2.80 -6.69
N THR A 104 -19.48 -3.75 -6.36
CA THR A 104 -19.86 -5.13 -6.01
C THR A 104 -19.67 -5.32 -4.50
N ILE A 105 -20.70 -5.79 -3.79
CA ILE A 105 -20.63 -6.09 -2.36
C ILE A 105 -20.45 -7.62 -2.21
N ASP A 106 -19.33 -8.03 -1.63
CA ASP A 106 -18.92 -9.44 -1.50
C ASP A 106 -18.97 -9.99 -0.06
N GLY A 107 -19.38 -9.15 0.91
CA GLY A 107 -19.60 -9.57 2.30
C GLY A 107 -18.33 -9.77 3.13
N VAL A 108 -17.17 -9.30 2.66
CA VAL A 108 -15.90 -9.42 3.37
C VAL A 108 -15.87 -8.52 4.62
N ASN A 109 -15.47 -9.09 5.76
CA ASN A 109 -15.31 -8.35 7.02
C ASN A 109 -13.98 -7.57 7.04
N VAL A 110 -14.04 -6.27 6.78
CA VAL A 110 -12.89 -5.35 6.82
C VAL A 110 -12.76 -4.75 8.22
N ILE A 111 -11.70 -5.13 8.94
CA ILE A 111 -11.48 -4.71 10.34
C ILE A 111 -10.68 -3.42 10.50
N GLY A 112 -10.15 -2.87 9.40
CA GLY A 112 -9.36 -1.64 9.44
C GLY A 112 -8.93 -1.16 8.06
N TYR A 113 -8.61 0.13 7.96
CA TYR A 113 -8.11 0.78 6.76
C TYR A 113 -6.80 1.50 7.07
N THR A 114 -5.78 1.30 6.25
CA THR A 114 -4.51 2.05 6.33
C THR A 114 -4.39 2.94 5.10
N ALA A 115 -4.26 4.25 5.29
CA ALA A 115 -3.90 5.14 4.20
C ALA A 115 -2.51 4.80 3.66
N TRP A 116 -2.30 5.05 2.36
CA TRP A 116 -1.01 4.77 1.69
C TRP A 116 0.13 5.61 2.28
N SER A 117 -0.13 6.89 2.58
CA SER A 117 0.80 7.74 3.30
C SER A 117 0.06 8.77 4.13
N LEU A 118 0.64 9.10 5.28
CA LEU A 118 0.16 10.21 6.12
C LEU A 118 0.41 11.55 5.43
N ILE A 119 1.59 11.72 4.82
CA ILE A 119 2.06 12.95 4.18
C ILE A 119 2.36 12.73 2.71
N ASP A 120 2.42 13.82 1.95
CA ASP A 120 2.81 13.79 0.53
C ASP A 120 4.24 13.27 0.38
N GLY A 121 4.38 12.17 -0.37
CA GLY A 121 5.68 11.56 -0.65
C GLY A 121 6.35 12.17 -1.87
N PHE A 122 7.67 12.04 -1.93
CA PHE A 122 8.47 12.37 -3.11
C PHE A 122 8.23 11.34 -4.22
N GLU A 123 7.93 11.80 -5.43
CA GLU A 123 7.58 10.98 -6.59
C GLU A 123 8.55 11.24 -7.74
N TRP A 124 9.72 10.61 -7.73
CA TRP A 124 10.78 10.60 -8.76
C TRP A 124 10.75 11.75 -9.80
N HIS A 125 9.96 11.59 -10.88
CA HIS A 125 9.91 12.52 -12.02
C HIS A 125 9.04 13.75 -11.79
N ARG A 126 8.27 13.77 -10.71
CA ARG A 126 7.29 14.81 -10.34
C ARG A 126 7.56 15.40 -8.97
N GLU A 127 8.61 14.98 -8.26
CA GLU A 127 9.00 15.49 -6.96
C GLU A 127 7.80 15.52 -5.99
N TYR A 128 7.44 16.68 -5.42
CA TYR A 128 6.25 16.88 -4.58
C TYR A 128 5.02 17.40 -5.35
N GLY A 129 5.06 17.32 -6.68
CA GLY A 129 3.97 17.70 -7.58
C GLY A 129 2.82 16.70 -7.58
N ILE A 130 3.05 15.44 -7.18
CA ILE A 130 1.99 14.47 -6.91
C ILE A 130 1.81 14.32 -5.41
N ARG A 131 0.64 14.77 -4.92
CA ARG A 131 0.34 14.93 -3.50
C ARG A 131 -0.70 13.92 -3.01
N ARG A 132 -0.25 12.69 -2.69
CA ARG A 132 -1.11 11.53 -2.33
C ARG A 132 -1.31 11.28 -0.83
N GLY A 133 -0.63 12.03 0.04
CA GLY A 133 -0.78 11.90 1.49
C GLY A 133 -2.08 12.53 2.01
N LEU A 134 -2.46 12.15 3.22
CA LEU A 134 -3.61 12.75 3.92
C LEU A 134 -3.35 14.21 4.34
N TYR A 135 -2.10 14.58 4.56
CA TYR A 135 -1.67 15.92 4.92
C TYR A 135 -0.78 16.52 3.82
N TYR A 136 -1.03 17.79 3.53
CA TYR A 136 -0.11 18.64 2.80
C TYR A 136 1.03 19.08 3.73
N VAL A 137 2.25 19.20 3.19
CA VAL A 137 3.40 19.79 3.88
C VAL A 137 3.75 21.12 3.22
N ASP A 138 3.67 22.22 3.95
CA ASP A 138 4.08 23.53 3.44
C ASP A 138 5.59 23.73 3.57
N PHE A 139 6.30 23.45 2.48
CA PHE A 139 7.74 23.63 2.38
C PHE A 139 8.21 25.10 2.43
N ASN A 140 7.30 26.08 2.42
CA ASN A 140 7.66 27.50 2.53
C ASN A 140 7.77 27.98 3.99
N THR A 141 7.32 27.16 4.94
CA THR A 141 7.44 27.44 6.37
C THR A 141 8.72 26.79 6.92
N PRO A 142 9.48 27.46 7.81
CA PRO A 142 10.66 26.87 8.45
C PRO A 142 10.34 25.57 9.21
N GLU A 143 9.13 25.47 9.75
CA GLU A 143 8.62 24.35 10.53
C GLU A 143 8.02 23.22 9.66
N MET A 144 7.91 23.45 8.35
CA MET A 144 7.20 22.59 7.42
C MET A 144 5.79 22.25 7.93
N GLU A 145 4.90 23.21 8.08
CA GLU A 145 3.57 22.99 8.65
C GLU A 145 2.77 21.91 7.89
N ARG A 146 1.91 21.18 8.61
CA ARG A 146 1.07 20.10 8.05
C ARG A 146 -0.38 20.55 8.00
N GLU A 147 -0.96 20.61 6.81
CA GLU A 147 -2.37 20.96 6.63
C GLU A 147 -3.20 19.70 6.31
N PRO A 148 -4.28 19.42 7.06
CA PRO A 148 -5.15 18.28 6.79
C PRO A 148 -5.92 18.47 5.49
N LYS A 149 -5.98 17.43 4.64
CA LYS A 149 -6.87 17.41 3.47
C LYS A 149 -8.26 16.92 3.89
N THR A 150 -9.28 17.16 3.06
CA THR A 150 -10.65 16.65 3.27
C THR A 150 -10.71 15.15 3.50
N SER A 151 -9.78 14.38 2.92
CA SER A 151 -9.63 12.94 3.15
C SER A 151 -9.29 12.56 4.59
N THR A 152 -8.86 13.49 5.46
CA THR A 152 -8.62 13.24 6.89
C THR A 152 -9.92 13.16 7.70
N GLU A 153 -11.02 13.71 7.19
CA GLU A 153 -12.31 13.64 7.86
C GLU A 153 -12.96 12.26 7.62
N PRO A 154 -13.32 11.52 8.68
CA PRO A 154 -14.02 10.25 8.53
C PRO A 154 -15.44 10.50 8.02
N HIS A 155 -15.77 10.05 6.82
CA HIS A 155 -17.15 10.04 6.33
C HIS A 155 -17.74 8.64 6.54
N ASN A 156 -18.68 8.50 7.48
CA ASN A 156 -19.34 7.21 7.80
C ASN A 156 -18.35 6.05 8.01
N GLY A 157 -17.26 6.29 8.76
CA GLY A 157 -16.24 5.26 9.04
C GLY A 157 -15.32 4.93 7.86
N THR A 158 -15.46 5.63 6.73
CA THR A 158 -14.57 5.50 5.56
C THR A 158 -13.73 6.75 5.41
N VAL A 159 -12.41 6.60 5.47
CA VAL A 159 -11.46 7.62 5.03
C VAL A 159 -11.53 7.63 3.50
N LEU A 160 -12.09 8.68 2.90
CA LEU A 160 -12.10 8.82 1.45
C LEU A 160 -10.66 9.08 0.99
N ALA A 161 -9.95 8.06 0.56
CA ALA A 161 -8.73 8.25 -0.21
C ALA A 161 -9.11 9.02 -1.48
N HIS A 162 -8.84 10.33 -1.48
CA HIS A 162 -9.06 11.19 -2.63
C HIS A 162 -8.22 10.69 -3.80
N ARG A 163 -8.87 9.98 -4.72
CA ARG A 163 -8.38 9.74 -6.07
C ARG A 163 -8.56 11.06 -6.84
N TYR A 164 -7.51 11.84 -7.00
CA TYR A 164 -7.48 12.78 -8.12
C TYR A 164 -7.07 12.01 -9.38
N LEU A 165 -8.10 11.75 -10.19
CA LEU A 165 -8.01 11.55 -11.62
C LEU A 165 -7.11 12.65 -12.18
N LEU A 166 -5.95 12.29 -12.72
CA LEU A 166 -5.22 13.17 -13.62
C LEU A 166 -5.72 12.82 -15.03
N HIS A 167 -6.50 13.74 -15.60
CA HIS A 167 -6.40 13.99 -17.04
C HIS A 167 -4.96 14.40 -17.38
#